data_AF-A0A1C6Z4L1-F1
#
_entry.id   AF-A0A1C6Z4L1-F1
#
_cell.length_a   1.000
_cell.length_b   1.000
_cell.length_c   1.000
_cell.angle_alpha   90.00
_cell.angle_beta   90.00
_cell.angle_gamma   90.00
#
_symmetry.space_group_name_H-M   'P 1'
#
loop_
_entity.id
_entity.type
_entity.pdbx_description
1 polymer ?
#
loop_
_entity_poly.entity_id
_entity_poly.type
_entity_poly.pdbx_seq_one_letter_code
_entity_poly.pdbx_strand_id
1 'polypeptide(L)'
;MFNKKLRHAKQLCSLSLKHSGVEVVYAGDRDFWHETQLFGLFPNKLSALDALRAVADQQKLCYGVLGLERLVQGRACFRYALKRCGGACCGKESLEEHQLRLVQAMESMRVQCWPYNGKVAVEESCETFTQYHIINNWFYLGTVGSLQEAKSINTTADCFDRDGYKILCKPLLSGKFNIIALE
;
A
#
# COMPACT_ATOMS: atom_id res chain seq x y z
N MET A 1 -23.91 -20.54 -5.66
CA MET A 1 -22.91 -19.80 -6.48
C MET A 1 -23.14 -18.31 -6.26
N PHE A 2 -22.37 -17.66 -5.39
CA PHE A 2 -22.55 -16.24 -5.07
C PHE A 2 -21.53 -15.39 -5.81
N ASN A 3 -21.76 -15.17 -7.11
CA ASN A 3 -21.06 -14.14 -7.86
C ASN A 3 -21.81 -12.80 -7.66
N LYS A 4 -21.62 -12.20 -6.48
CA LYS A 4 -22.08 -10.83 -6.20
C LYS A 4 -21.15 -9.90 -6.97
N LYS A 5 -21.57 -9.48 -8.17
CA LYS A 5 -20.90 -8.40 -8.93
C LYS A 5 -20.51 -7.28 -7.96
N LEU A 6 -19.20 -7.14 -7.74
CA LEU A 6 -18.62 -6.11 -6.88
C LEU A 6 -19.00 -4.76 -7.49
N ARG A 7 -19.93 -4.09 -6.80
CA ARG A 7 -20.40 -2.74 -7.11
C ARG A 7 -19.18 -1.84 -7.30
N HIS A 8 -19.12 -1.13 -8.42
CA HIS A 8 -18.19 -0.04 -8.76
C HIS A 8 -17.18 0.24 -7.64
N ALA A 9 -15.94 -0.23 -7.85
CA ALA A 9 -14.85 -0.11 -6.90
C ALA A 9 -14.83 1.28 -6.26
N LYS A 10 -15.17 1.34 -4.97
CA LYS A 10 -14.78 2.47 -4.12
C LYS A 10 -13.29 2.64 -4.34
N GLN A 11 -12.88 3.76 -4.90
CA GLN A 11 -11.50 3.99 -5.32
C GLN A 11 -10.57 3.70 -4.14
N LEU A 12 -9.87 2.57 -4.21
CA LEU A 12 -8.89 2.18 -3.21
C LEU A 12 -7.86 3.31 -3.13
N CYS A 13 -7.43 3.65 -1.93
CA CYS A 13 -6.44 4.69 -1.74
C CYS A 13 -5.35 4.26 -0.77
N SER A 14 -4.20 4.92 -0.87
CA SER A 14 -3.05 4.74 0.01
C SER A 14 -2.56 6.10 0.49
N LEU A 15 -1.77 6.10 1.56
CA LEU A 15 -1.03 7.27 1.98
C LEU A 15 0.31 7.28 1.25
N SER A 16 0.61 8.39 0.57
CA SER A 16 1.92 8.65 -0.03
C SER A 16 2.68 9.62 0.84
N LEU A 17 3.92 9.27 1.20
CA LEU A 17 4.84 10.23 1.80
C LEU A 17 5.48 11.06 0.69
N LYS A 18 5.43 12.38 0.84
CA LYS A 18 6.13 13.34 0.00
C LYS A 18 6.97 14.27 0.87
N HIS A 19 7.86 15.03 0.24
CA HIS A 19 8.66 16.05 0.92
C HIS A 19 7.79 17.12 1.60
N SER A 20 6.60 17.40 1.04
CA SER A 20 5.63 18.39 1.54
C SER A 20 4.68 17.86 2.62
N GLY A 21 4.68 16.56 2.92
CA GLY A 21 3.77 15.94 3.88
C GLY A 21 3.16 14.63 3.38
N VAL A 22 2.01 14.27 3.96
CA VAL A 22 1.30 13.02 3.62
C VAL A 22 0.11 13.34 2.71
N GLU A 23 0.04 12.66 1.57
CA GLU A 23 -1.06 12.80 0.60
C GLU A 23 -1.83 11.48 0.46
N VAL A 24 -3.09 11.58 0.05
CA VAL A 24 -3.91 10.40 -0.27
C VAL A 24 -3.90 10.22 -1.78
N VAL A 25 -3.38 9.07 -2.24
CA VAL A 25 -3.31 8.69 -3.65
C VAL A 25 -4.30 7.56 -3.94
N TYR A 26 -4.87 7.54 -5.14
CA TYR A 26 -5.92 6.59 -5.52
C TYR A 26 -5.39 5.58 -6.54
N ALA A 27 -5.81 4.33 -6.40
CA ALA A 27 -5.43 3.23 -7.30
C ALA A 27 -6.03 3.32 -8.72
N GLY A 28 -6.89 4.32 -8.97
CA GLY A 28 -7.44 4.59 -10.30
C GLY A 28 -6.47 5.30 -11.24
N ASP A 29 -5.43 5.93 -10.68
CA ASP A 29 -4.34 6.52 -11.45
C ASP A 29 -3.32 5.41 -11.74
N ARG A 30 -3.02 5.19 -13.03
CA ARG A 30 -2.15 4.10 -13.50
C ARG A 30 -0.79 4.21 -12.81
N ASP A 31 -0.17 3.05 -12.52
CA ASP A 31 1.14 2.87 -11.85
C ASP A 31 1.15 2.87 -10.31
N PHE A 32 0.00 2.72 -9.66
CA PHE A 32 -0.11 2.57 -8.20
C PHE A 32 0.78 1.46 -7.60
N TRP A 33 1.12 0.42 -8.36
CA TRP A 33 2.00 -0.68 -7.90
C TRP A 33 3.50 -0.42 -8.09
N HIS A 34 3.89 0.65 -8.79
CA HIS A 34 5.28 1.08 -8.96
C HIS A 34 5.70 2.19 -7.98
N GLU A 35 4.75 2.83 -7.32
CA GLU A 35 5.04 3.89 -6.37
C GLU A 35 5.70 3.34 -5.10
N THR A 36 6.84 3.93 -4.71
CA THR A 36 7.75 3.35 -3.70
C THR A 36 7.42 3.78 -2.27
N GLN A 37 6.65 4.85 -2.10
CA GLN A 37 6.30 5.42 -0.80
C GLN A 37 4.82 5.31 -0.48
N LEU A 38 4.22 4.15 -0.77
CA LEU A 38 2.82 3.85 -0.46
C LEU A 38 2.68 3.14 0.89
N PHE A 39 1.71 3.59 1.68
CA PHE A 39 1.45 3.09 3.02
C PHE A 39 -0.03 2.80 3.21
N GLY A 40 -0.33 1.53 3.47
CA GLY A 40 -1.67 1.01 3.68
C GLY A 40 -2.54 0.99 2.41
N LEU A 41 -3.55 0.14 2.43
CA LEU A 41 -4.57 0.04 1.38
C LEU A 41 -5.95 0.24 2.02
N PHE A 42 -6.56 1.38 1.73
CA PHE A 42 -7.77 1.85 2.39
C PHE A 42 -8.95 1.93 1.43
N PRO A 43 -10.16 1.53 1.88
CA PRO A 43 -11.35 1.49 1.02
C PRO A 43 -11.90 2.89 0.68
N ASN A 44 -11.42 3.94 1.34
CA ASN A 44 -11.80 5.34 1.10
C ASN A 44 -10.84 6.28 1.82
N LYS A 45 -10.86 7.56 1.43
CA LYS A 45 -10.04 8.65 2.00
C LYS A 45 -10.21 8.79 3.52
N LEU A 46 -11.43 8.63 4.03
CA LEU A 46 -11.68 8.76 5.48
C LEU A 46 -10.89 7.71 6.26
N SER A 47 -10.93 6.45 5.83
CA SER A 47 -10.15 5.38 6.46
C SER A 47 -8.64 5.60 6.38
N ALA A 48 -8.12 6.19 5.30
CA ALA A 48 -6.71 6.55 5.19
C ALA A 48 -6.32 7.64 6.19
N LEU A 49 -7.13 8.69 6.31
CA LEU A 49 -6.89 9.77 7.26
C LEU A 49 -7.04 9.32 8.71
N ASP A 50 -7.96 8.41 9.01
CA ASP A 50 -8.12 7.83 10.35
C ASP A 50 -6.91 6.98 10.74
N ALA A 51 -6.34 6.21 9.80
CA ALA A 51 -5.10 5.49 10.03
C ALA A 51 -3.92 6.44 10.28
N LEU A 52 -3.81 7.53 9.49
CA LEU A 52 -2.79 8.55 9.71
C LEU A 52 -2.94 9.23 11.08
N ARG A 53 -4.17 9.53 11.51
CA ARG A 53 -4.46 10.05 12.86
C ARG A 53 -4.04 9.08 13.94
N ALA A 54 -4.35 7.79 13.81
CA ALA A 54 -3.96 6.77 14.77
C ALA A 54 -2.43 6.68 14.93
N VAL A 55 -1.69 6.69 13.81
CA VAL A 55 -0.22 6.75 13.82
C VAL A 55 0.26 8.01 14.54
N ALA A 56 -0.33 9.15 14.21
CA ALA A 56 0.05 10.43 14.78
C ALA A 56 -0.26 10.55 16.28
N ASP A 57 -1.36 9.96 16.75
CA ASP A 57 -1.68 9.83 18.17
C ASP A 57 -0.68 8.94 18.90
N GLN A 58 -0.39 7.75 18.34
CA GLN A 58 0.54 6.78 18.94
C GLN A 58 1.97 7.35 19.04
N GLN A 59 2.40 8.08 18.02
CA GLN A 59 3.76 8.60 17.90
C GLN A 59 3.91 10.06 18.31
N LYS A 60 2.86 10.69 18.87
CA LYS A 60 2.87 12.12 19.25
C LYS A 60 3.31 13.03 18.10
N LEU A 61 2.85 12.76 16.88
CA LEU A 61 3.14 13.58 15.71
C LEU A 61 2.19 14.78 15.65
N CYS A 62 2.68 15.89 15.12
CA CYS A 62 1.87 17.10 14.96
C CYS A 62 0.91 16.99 13.78
N TYR A 63 -0.41 17.08 14.04
CA TYR A 63 -1.44 17.06 12.99
C TYR A 63 -1.28 18.19 11.99
N GLY A 64 -0.84 19.34 12.46
CA GLY A 64 -0.61 20.49 11.60
C GLY A 64 0.53 20.30 10.61
N VAL A 65 1.64 19.69 11.05
CA VAL A 65 2.77 19.35 10.15
C VAL A 65 2.36 18.25 9.18
N LEU A 66 1.51 17.32 9.60
CA LEU A 66 0.94 16.27 8.74
C LEU A 66 -0.15 16.78 7.77
N GLY A 67 -0.52 18.06 7.81
CA GLY A 67 -1.60 18.61 6.98
C GLY A 67 -3.02 18.20 7.38
N LEU A 68 -3.20 17.58 8.55
CA LEU A 68 -4.51 17.17 9.08
C LEU A 68 -5.30 18.34 9.67
N GLU A 69 -4.61 19.39 10.11
CA GLU A 69 -5.18 20.59 10.74
C GLU A 69 -4.46 21.84 10.23
N ARG A 70 -5.15 22.99 10.21
CA ARG A 70 -4.51 24.27 9.88
C ARG A 70 -3.69 24.77 11.06
N LEU A 71 -2.41 25.09 10.82
CA LEU A 71 -1.55 25.75 11.80
C LEU A 71 -1.57 27.26 11.63
N VAL A 72 -1.51 27.96 12.77
CA VAL A 72 -1.14 29.37 12.81
C VAL A 72 0.38 29.42 12.95
N GLN A 73 1.06 30.13 12.05
CA GLN A 73 2.52 30.27 12.10
C GLN A 73 2.98 30.81 13.46
N GLY A 74 4.06 30.21 13.99
CA GLY A 74 4.68 30.63 15.25
C GLY A 74 3.92 30.22 16.52
N ARG A 75 2.80 29.50 16.44
CA ARG A 75 2.07 29.00 17.61
C ARG A 75 2.11 27.48 17.71
N ALA A 76 2.26 26.99 18.94
CA ALA A 76 2.10 25.56 19.23
C ALA A 76 0.66 25.10 18.98
N CYS A 77 0.48 23.92 18.42
CA CYS A 77 -0.84 23.32 18.26
C CYS A 77 -1.45 22.93 19.62
N PHE A 78 -2.78 22.87 19.70
CA PHE A 78 -3.48 22.49 20.94
C PHE A 78 -3.01 21.13 21.50
N ARG A 79 -2.69 20.19 20.62
CA ARG A 79 -2.18 18.85 20.98
C ARG A 79 -0.83 18.89 21.69
N TYR A 80 -0.02 19.93 21.47
CA TYR A 80 1.25 20.12 22.21
C TYR A 80 0.98 20.43 23.69
N ALA A 81 0.01 21.30 23.99
CA ALA A 81 -0.41 21.58 25.36
C ALA A 81 -0.94 20.32 26.08
N LEU A 82 -1.56 19.40 25.34
CA LEU A 82 -2.02 18.10 25.83
C LEU A 82 -0.94 17.01 25.90
N LYS A 83 0.34 17.33 25.61
CA LYS A 83 1.46 16.36 25.53
C LYS A 83 1.24 15.22 24.50
N ARG A 84 0.42 15.47 23.48
CA ARG A 84 0.12 14.56 22.35
C ARG A 84 0.80 14.96 21.04
N CYS A 85 1.74 15.91 21.11
CA CYS A 85 2.55 16.39 20.00
C CYS A 85 3.99 16.63 20.52
N GLY A 86 5.00 16.23 19.76
CA GLY A 86 6.43 16.43 20.06
C GLY A 86 6.88 17.89 19.96
N GLY A 87 6.09 18.75 19.31
CA GLY A 87 6.35 20.18 19.25
C GLY A 87 7.04 20.65 17.97
N ALA A 88 7.00 19.85 16.90
CA ALA A 88 7.45 20.25 15.56
C ALA A 88 6.81 21.57 15.07
N CYS A 89 5.56 21.83 15.45
CA CYS A 89 4.87 23.09 15.09
C CYS A 89 5.41 24.35 15.79
N CYS A 90 6.14 24.21 16.90
CA CYS A 90 6.66 25.33 17.70
C CYS A 90 8.19 25.27 17.87
N GLY A 91 8.89 24.48 17.05
CA GLY A 91 10.35 24.37 17.06
C GLY A 91 10.93 23.67 18.28
N LYS A 92 10.13 22.95 19.07
CA LYS A 92 10.61 22.13 20.20
C LYS A 92 11.15 20.77 19.76
N GLU A 93 10.73 20.34 18.58
CA GLU A 93 11.22 19.19 17.84
C GLU A 93 11.55 19.70 16.44
N SER A 94 12.62 19.18 15.82
CA SER A 94 12.93 19.51 14.43
C SER A 94 11.95 18.83 13.47
N LEU A 95 11.74 19.41 12.29
CA LEU A 95 10.92 18.77 11.25
C LEU A 95 11.53 17.44 10.80
N GLU A 96 12.85 17.31 10.85
CA GLU A 96 13.59 16.09 10.49
C GLU A 96 13.32 14.95 11.48
N GLU A 97 13.39 15.22 12.78
CA GLU A 97 13.04 14.24 13.81
C GLU A 97 11.56 13.82 13.71
N HIS A 98 10.67 14.79 13.48
CA HIS A 98 9.25 14.52 13.26
C HIS A 98 9.02 13.61 12.05
N GLN A 99 9.68 13.92 10.93
CA GLN A 99 9.60 13.13 9.69
C GLN A 99 10.16 11.73 9.87
N LEU A 100 11.29 11.57 10.58
CA LEU A 100 11.88 10.27 10.85
C LEU A 100 10.92 9.38 11.65
N ARG A 101 10.28 9.94 12.69
CA ARG A 101 9.29 9.20 13.49
C ARG A 101 8.05 8.82 12.67
N LEU A 102 7.61 9.69 11.79
CA LEU A 102 6.52 9.39 10.84
C LEU A 102 6.89 8.21 9.93
N VAL A 103 8.04 8.26 9.26
CA VAL A 103 8.52 7.20 8.36
C VAL A 103 8.61 5.87 9.10
N GLN A 104 9.28 5.84 10.26
CA GLN A 104 9.44 4.63 11.06
C GLN A 104 8.10 3.99 11.46
N ALA A 105 7.11 4.80 11.82
CA ALA A 105 5.80 4.29 12.22
C ALA A 105 4.98 3.78 11.02
N MET A 106 5.08 4.45 9.88
CA MET A 106 4.38 4.08 8.66
C MET A 106 4.98 2.83 7.99
N GLU A 107 6.26 2.50 8.22
CA GLU A 107 6.93 1.34 7.64
C GLU A 107 6.18 0.02 7.87
N SER A 108 5.52 -0.11 9.03
CA SER A 108 4.67 -1.27 9.35
C SER A 108 3.49 -1.49 8.38
N MET A 109 3.06 -0.42 7.69
CA MET A 109 1.98 -0.42 6.72
C MET A 109 2.48 -0.33 5.28
N ARG A 110 3.79 -0.38 5.03
CA ARG A 110 4.34 -0.17 3.69
C ARG A 110 3.77 -1.18 2.69
N VAL A 111 3.24 -0.65 1.60
CA VAL A 111 2.78 -1.45 0.45
C VAL A 111 4.02 -1.82 -0.35
N GLN A 112 4.18 -3.10 -0.65
CA GLN A 112 5.30 -3.59 -1.42
C GLN A 112 5.04 -3.35 -2.90
N CYS A 113 6.00 -2.72 -3.57
CA CYS A 113 5.97 -2.60 -5.02
C CYS A 113 6.03 -3.98 -5.65
N TRP A 114 5.47 -4.11 -6.85
CA TRP A 114 5.64 -5.33 -7.63
C TRP A 114 7.14 -5.54 -7.93
N PRO A 115 7.77 -6.63 -7.45
CA PRO A 115 9.22 -6.76 -7.49
C PRO A 115 9.75 -7.34 -8.82
N TYR A 116 8.86 -7.68 -9.75
CA TYR A 116 9.20 -8.34 -11.01
C TYR A 116 9.01 -7.38 -12.20
N ASN A 117 9.81 -7.54 -13.25
CA ASN A 117 9.72 -6.70 -14.46
C ASN A 117 8.47 -6.98 -15.32
N GLY A 118 7.70 -8.02 -14.99
CA GLY A 118 6.53 -8.42 -15.76
C GLY A 118 5.71 -9.52 -15.07
N LYS A 119 5.03 -10.32 -15.90
CA LYS A 119 4.24 -11.47 -15.46
C LYS A 119 5.14 -12.53 -14.82
N VAL A 120 4.64 -13.17 -13.77
CA VAL A 120 5.27 -14.34 -13.16
C VAL A 120 4.29 -15.49 -13.06
N ALA A 121 4.79 -16.71 -13.19
CA ALA A 121 4.09 -17.93 -12.85
C ALA A 121 4.55 -18.40 -11.48
N VAL A 122 3.61 -18.67 -10.58
CA VAL A 122 3.87 -19.38 -9.32
C VAL A 122 3.52 -20.84 -9.56
N GLU A 123 4.51 -21.72 -9.41
CA GLU A 123 4.33 -23.16 -9.55
C GLU A 123 3.74 -23.75 -8.27
N GLU A 124 2.66 -24.50 -8.43
CA GLU A 124 2.06 -25.33 -7.40
C GLU A 124 2.08 -26.79 -7.87
N SER A 125 2.93 -27.60 -7.25
CA SER A 125 3.06 -29.03 -7.55
C SER A 125 2.47 -29.88 -6.42
N CYS A 126 1.59 -30.82 -6.76
CA CYS A 126 1.19 -31.90 -5.87
C CYS A 126 1.61 -33.25 -6.48
N GLU A 127 1.38 -34.36 -5.76
CA GLU A 127 1.78 -35.70 -6.20
C GLU A 127 1.13 -36.13 -7.54
N THR A 128 0.01 -35.51 -7.92
CA THR A 128 -0.79 -35.94 -9.09
C THR A 128 -0.80 -34.94 -10.25
N PHE A 129 -0.47 -33.67 -10.02
CA PHE A 129 -0.43 -32.66 -11.07
C PHE A 129 0.41 -31.43 -10.68
N THR A 130 0.80 -30.65 -11.68
CA THR A 130 1.46 -29.34 -11.51
C THR A 130 0.61 -28.27 -12.18
N GLN A 131 0.43 -27.14 -11.50
CA GLN A 131 -0.30 -25.98 -11.98
C GLN A 131 0.54 -24.72 -11.85
N TYR A 132 0.28 -23.76 -12.75
CA TYR A 132 0.96 -22.47 -12.76
C TYR A 132 -0.05 -21.35 -12.58
N HIS A 133 0.11 -20.58 -11.51
CA HIS A 133 -0.70 -19.42 -11.19
C HIS A 133 -0.07 -18.16 -11.75
N ILE A 134 -0.73 -17.52 -12.69
CA ILE A 134 -0.17 -16.38 -13.41
C ILE A 134 -0.55 -15.10 -12.70
N ILE A 135 0.45 -14.30 -12.34
CA ILE A 135 0.31 -13.07 -11.59
C ILE A 135 1.07 -11.95 -12.28
N ASN A 136 0.49 -10.76 -12.33
CA ASN A 136 1.15 -9.56 -12.84
C ASN A 136 0.76 -8.35 -12.00
N ASN A 137 1.68 -7.48 -11.58
CA ASN A 137 1.34 -6.26 -10.83
C ASN A 137 0.37 -6.48 -9.65
N TRP A 138 0.53 -7.58 -8.91
CA TRP A 138 -0.39 -8.06 -7.85
C TRP A 138 -1.80 -8.48 -8.30
N PHE A 139 -2.00 -8.69 -9.60
CA PHE A 139 -3.22 -9.22 -10.18
C PHE A 139 -3.10 -10.69 -10.49
N TYR A 140 -4.06 -11.47 -10.01
CA TYR A 140 -4.22 -12.84 -10.42
C TYR A 140 -4.87 -12.92 -11.80
N LEU A 141 -4.16 -13.46 -12.80
CA LEU A 141 -4.62 -13.55 -14.18
C LEU A 141 -5.25 -14.91 -14.52
N GLY A 142 -4.94 -15.97 -13.75
CA GLY A 142 -5.52 -17.30 -13.93
C GLY A 142 -4.57 -18.44 -13.56
N THR A 143 -5.05 -19.67 -13.72
CA THR A 143 -4.25 -20.91 -13.62
C THR A 143 -4.10 -21.53 -15.00
N VAL A 144 -2.92 -22.06 -15.30
CA VAL A 144 -2.66 -22.86 -16.50
C VAL A 144 -1.98 -24.18 -16.15
N GLY A 145 -2.14 -25.19 -17.01
CA GLY A 145 -1.49 -26.49 -16.85
C GLY A 145 -0.07 -26.53 -17.40
N SER A 146 0.31 -25.56 -18.23
CA SER A 146 1.63 -25.49 -18.86
C SER A 146 2.16 -24.06 -18.95
N LEU A 147 3.48 -23.90 -18.88
CA LEU A 147 4.13 -22.59 -19.06
C LEU A 147 3.93 -22.00 -20.46
N GLN A 148 3.64 -22.84 -21.46
CA GLN A 148 3.36 -22.38 -22.82
C GLN A 148 2.02 -21.63 -22.89
N GLU A 149 0.99 -22.14 -22.21
CA GLU A 149 -0.30 -21.45 -22.07
C GLU A 149 -0.17 -20.13 -21.29
N ALA A 150 0.71 -20.08 -20.30
CA ALA A 150 0.96 -18.89 -19.49
C ALA A 150 1.33 -17.65 -20.33
N LYS A 151 2.14 -17.85 -21.38
CA LYS A 151 2.58 -16.77 -22.26
C LYS A 151 1.44 -16.14 -23.04
N SER A 152 0.40 -16.93 -23.35
CA SER A 152 -0.76 -16.48 -24.13
C SER A 152 -1.77 -15.64 -23.34
N ILE A 153 -1.69 -15.64 -22.01
CA ILE A 153 -2.58 -14.84 -21.15
C ILE A 153 -2.23 -13.36 -21.27
N ASN A 154 -3.06 -12.61 -22.00
CA ASN A 154 -2.95 -11.16 -22.19
C ASN A 154 -4.02 -10.38 -21.42
N THR A 155 -4.68 -10.99 -20.44
CA THR A 155 -5.70 -10.32 -19.63
C THR A 155 -5.08 -9.12 -18.92
N THR A 156 -5.55 -7.93 -19.26
CA THR A 156 -5.31 -6.72 -18.49
C THR A 156 -6.24 -6.73 -17.30
N ALA A 157 -5.70 -6.64 -16.09
CA ALA A 157 -6.55 -6.55 -14.91
C ALA A 157 -7.19 -5.15 -14.81
N ASP A 158 -8.48 -5.12 -14.47
CA ASP A 158 -9.29 -3.91 -14.57
C ASP A 158 -9.14 -2.96 -13.36
N CYS A 159 -8.82 -3.46 -12.15
CA CYS A 159 -8.64 -2.60 -10.97
C CYS A 159 -7.88 -3.28 -9.83
N PHE A 160 -6.89 -2.56 -9.26
CA PHE A 160 -6.09 -3.04 -8.12
C PHE A 160 -6.97 -3.17 -6.87
N ASP A 161 -6.95 -4.35 -6.26
CA ASP A 161 -7.76 -4.66 -5.09
C ASP A 161 -6.89 -5.05 -3.89
N ARG A 162 -7.37 -4.67 -2.70
CA ARG A 162 -6.63 -4.87 -1.44
C ARG A 162 -6.51 -6.34 -1.05
N ASP A 163 -7.53 -7.13 -1.33
CA ASP A 163 -7.63 -8.48 -0.80
C ASP A 163 -6.73 -9.42 -1.63
N GLY A 164 -6.72 -9.26 -2.94
CA GLY A 164 -5.74 -9.84 -3.87
C GLY A 164 -4.31 -9.48 -3.48
N TYR A 165 -3.99 -8.20 -3.22
CA TYR A 165 -2.67 -7.83 -2.71
C TYR A 165 -2.32 -8.57 -1.42
N LYS A 166 -3.22 -8.64 -0.44
CA LYS A 166 -2.96 -9.32 0.84
C LYS A 166 -2.78 -10.83 0.68
N ILE A 167 -3.53 -11.45 -0.23
CA ILE A 167 -3.44 -12.89 -0.54
C ILE A 167 -2.11 -13.20 -1.21
N LEU A 168 -1.64 -12.35 -2.13
CA LEU A 168 -0.48 -12.63 -2.98
C LEU A 168 0.85 -12.16 -2.37
N CYS A 169 0.86 -11.04 -1.65
CA CYS A 169 2.07 -10.41 -1.12
C CYS A 169 2.87 -11.34 -0.20
N LYS A 170 2.21 -11.96 0.78
CA LYS A 170 2.90 -12.85 1.73
C LYS A 170 3.47 -14.11 1.06
N PRO A 171 2.71 -14.89 0.28
CA PRO A 171 3.24 -16.03 -0.46
C PRO A 171 4.41 -15.69 -1.37
N LEU A 172 4.26 -14.68 -2.23
CA LEU A 172 5.27 -14.30 -3.23
C LEU A 172 6.57 -13.81 -2.59
N LEU A 173 6.50 -13.11 -1.46
CA LEU A 173 7.69 -12.60 -0.77
C LEU A 173 8.28 -13.59 0.23
N SER A 174 7.60 -14.69 0.55
CA SER A 174 8.07 -15.68 1.52
C SER A 174 9.21 -16.57 1.01
N GLY A 175 9.46 -16.58 -0.31
CA GLY A 175 10.45 -17.47 -0.94
C GLY A 175 10.09 -18.96 -0.89
N LYS A 176 8.87 -19.31 -0.47
CA LYS A 176 8.42 -20.71 -0.32
C LYS A 176 7.93 -21.35 -1.61
N PHE A 177 7.60 -20.54 -2.61
CA PHE A 177 7.08 -21.00 -3.89
C PHE A 177 8.13 -20.84 -4.97
N ASN A 178 8.12 -21.75 -5.95
CA ASN A 178 8.95 -21.59 -7.14
C ASN A 178 8.27 -20.56 -8.06
N ILE A 179 8.98 -19.48 -8.36
CA ILE A 179 8.47 -18.34 -9.13
C ILE A 179 9.26 -18.25 -10.43
N ILE A 180 8.55 -18.29 -11.55
CA ILE A 180 9.11 -18.33 -12.89
C ILE A 180 8.72 -17.02 -13.60
N ALA A 181 9.71 -16.23 -14.01
CA ALA A 181 9.46 -15.03 -14.80
C ALA A 181 8.98 -15.40 -16.21
N LEU A 182 7.91 -14.74 -16.67
CA LEU A 182 7.33 -14.92 -17.99
C LEU A 182 7.68 -13.71 -18.86
N GLU A 183 8.86 -13.76 -19.46
CA GLU A 183 9.29 -12.84 -20.52
C GLU A 183 8.74 -13.27 -21.89
#